data_AF-A0A6C0JFS9-F1
#
_entry.id   AF-A0A6C0JFS9-F1
#
_cell.length_a   1.000
_cell.length_b   1.000
_cell.length_c   1.000
_cell.angle_alpha   90.00
_cell.angle_beta   90.00
_cell.angle_gamma   90.00
#
_symmetry.space_group_name_H-M   'P 1'
#
loop_
_entity.id
_entity.type
_entity.pdbx_description
1 polymer ?
#
loop_
_entity_poly.entity_id
_entity_poly.type
_entity_poly.pdbx_seq_one_letter_code
_entity_poly.pdbx_strand_id
1 'polypeptide(L)'
;MDGTAKAIWTDGRAEEHLPIVMDERLCFDTVLRCVRLGPKQIVAYDVWTVNGECVHNKVSFAKRQEILASLLAEFHQPDLTALTTIGDAPANALLRGYESYDDMPGSMGVFTEQPPLVPEHLPDEE
;
A
#
# COMPACT_ATOMS: atom_id res chain seq x y z
N MET A 1 11.93 9.56 21.75
CA MET A 1 12.49 9.61 20.39
C MET A 1 13.45 10.79 20.33
N ASP A 2 14.56 10.67 19.59
CA ASP A 2 15.59 11.70 19.41
C ASP A 2 15.19 12.80 18.40
N GLY A 3 13.93 12.80 17.95
CA GLY A 3 13.40 13.77 16.98
C GLY A 3 13.91 13.59 15.55
N THR A 4 14.68 12.52 15.28
CA THR A 4 15.23 12.26 13.95
C THR A 4 14.24 11.44 13.12
N ALA A 5 13.85 11.95 11.96
CA ALA A 5 13.01 11.21 11.01
C ALA A 5 13.74 9.96 10.52
N LYS A 6 13.04 8.82 10.58
CA LYS A 6 13.56 7.49 10.23
C LYS A 6 12.49 6.72 9.48
N ALA A 7 12.86 6.13 8.35
CA ALA A 7 12.06 5.11 7.68
C ALA A 7 12.66 3.74 8.02
N ILE A 8 11.84 2.83 8.53
CA ILE A 8 12.27 1.51 8.99
C ILE A 8 11.47 0.46 8.23
N TRP A 9 12.18 -0.51 7.64
CA TRP A 9 11.58 -1.74 7.18
C TRP A 9 11.67 -2.79 8.29
N THR A 10 10.61 -3.58 8.47
CA THR A 10 10.63 -4.75 9.33
C THR A 10 9.85 -5.92 8.73
N ASP A 11 10.38 -7.13 8.91
CA ASP A 11 9.68 -8.40 8.65
C ASP A 11 9.14 -9.05 9.93
N GLY A 12 9.19 -8.32 11.06
CA GLY A 12 8.84 -8.79 12.40
C GLY A 12 9.97 -9.54 13.12
N ARG A 13 11.12 -9.80 12.46
CA ARG A 13 12.30 -10.43 13.06
C ARG A 13 13.50 -9.50 13.07
N ALA A 14 13.67 -8.72 12.01
CA ALA A 14 14.72 -7.74 11.86
C ALA A 14 14.13 -6.37 11.52
N GLU A 15 14.92 -5.34 11.85
CA GLU A 15 14.67 -3.96 11.45
C GLU A 15 15.87 -3.47 10.65
N GLU A 16 15.59 -2.73 9.58
CA GLU A 16 16.61 -2.04 8.80
C GLU A 16 16.17 -0.61 8.49
N HIS A 17 17.15 0.29 8.45
CA HIS A 17 16.90 1.66 8.02
C HIS A 17 16.76 1.69 6.51
N LEU A 18 15.63 2.20 6.03
CA LEU A 18 15.37 2.38 4.61
C LEU A 18 15.91 3.74 4.15
N PRO A 19 16.87 3.78 3.21
CA PRO A 19 17.24 5.01 2.56
C PRO A 19 16.10 5.43 1.63
N ILE A 20 15.34 6.46 1.99
CA ILE A 20 14.18 6.92 1.23
C ILE A 20 14.06 8.44 1.27
N VAL A 21 13.48 9.01 0.22
CA VAL A 21 13.14 10.43 0.14
C VAL A 21 11.64 10.56 0.36
N MET A 22 11.25 11.14 1.50
CA MET A 22 9.87 11.41 1.90
C MET A 22 9.76 12.72 2.69
N ASP A 23 8.64 13.44 2.60
CA ASP A 23 8.34 14.56 3.49
C ASP A 23 7.92 14.04 4.87
N GLU A 24 8.75 14.27 5.89
CA GLU A 24 8.52 13.81 7.26
C GLU A 24 7.23 14.37 7.89
N ARG A 25 6.76 15.54 7.46
CA ARG A 25 5.56 16.19 8.02
C ARG A 25 4.28 15.47 7.61
N LEU A 26 4.33 14.75 6.49
CA LEU A 26 3.21 14.02 5.90
C LEU A 26 3.29 12.50 6.18
N CYS A 27 4.36 12.06 6.84
CA CYS A 27 4.67 10.66 7.12
C CYS A 27 5.02 10.34 8.57
N PHE A 28 4.57 11.17 9.50
CA PHE A 28 4.80 10.93 10.92
C PHE A 28 4.03 9.68 11.37
N ASP A 29 4.62 8.77 12.14
CA ASP A 29 3.94 7.55 12.62
C ASP A 29 3.08 6.81 11.57
N THR A 30 3.54 6.79 10.30
CA THR A 30 2.84 6.14 9.19
C THR A 30 3.38 4.72 9.01
N VAL A 31 2.46 3.75 8.92
CA VAL A 31 2.79 2.33 8.77
C VAL A 31 2.19 1.83 7.47
N LEU A 32 3.05 1.52 6.50
CA LEU A 32 2.68 0.92 5.23
C LEU A 32 2.89 -0.60 5.30
N ARG A 33 1.99 -1.34 4.66
CA ARG A 33 2.17 -2.77 4.44
C ARG A 33 2.77 -2.97 3.06
N CYS A 34 3.90 -3.65 3.03
CA CYS A 34 4.74 -3.67 1.85
C CYS A 34 5.27 -5.07 1.52
N VAL A 35 5.61 -5.28 0.24
CA VAL A 35 6.39 -6.41 -0.25
C VAL A 35 7.66 -5.87 -0.89
N ARG A 36 8.81 -6.45 -0.54
CA ARG A 36 10.09 -6.10 -1.15
C ARG A 36 10.31 -6.96 -2.39
N LEU A 37 10.42 -6.30 -3.55
CA LEU A 37 10.74 -6.96 -4.82
C LEU A 37 12.24 -7.00 -5.09
N GLY A 38 12.98 -6.03 -4.54
CA GLY A 38 14.44 -5.96 -4.63
C GLY A 38 15.03 -4.99 -3.62
N PRO A 39 16.37 -4.76 -3.65
CA PRO A 39 17.05 -3.93 -2.65
C PRO A 39 16.56 -2.47 -2.57
N LYS A 40 16.01 -1.93 -3.67
CA LYS A 40 15.53 -0.56 -3.79
C LYS A 40 14.11 -0.46 -4.37
N GLN A 41 13.39 -1.58 -4.43
CA GLN A 41 12.05 -1.66 -5.01
C GLN A 41 11.11 -2.33 -4.03
N ILE A 42 10.14 -1.56 -3.55
CA ILE A 42 9.17 -1.97 -2.55
C ILE A 42 7.78 -1.60 -3.07
N VAL A 43 6.89 -2.58 -3.10
CA VAL A 43 5.47 -2.35 -3.38
C VAL A 43 4.76 -2.13 -2.06
N ALA A 44 4.20 -0.94 -1.87
CA ALA A 44 3.23 -0.70 -0.81
C ALA A 44 1.86 -1.17 -1.32
N TYR A 45 1.28 -2.17 -0.64
CA TYR A 45 0.02 -2.79 -1.07
C TYR A 45 -1.17 -2.46 -0.16
N ASP A 46 -0.92 -1.94 1.04
CA ASP A 46 -1.96 -1.48 1.96
C ASP A 46 -1.37 -0.47 2.96
N VAL A 47 -2.23 0.24 3.69
CA VAL A 47 -1.85 1.17 4.74
C VAL A 47 -2.53 0.81 6.06
N TRP A 48 -1.74 0.80 7.12
CA TRP A 48 -2.23 0.51 8.47
C TRP A 48 -2.56 1.79 9.23
N THR A 49 -1.59 2.70 9.30
CA THR A 49 -1.67 3.98 10.02
C THR A 49 -1.14 5.09 9.13
N VAL A 50 -1.77 6.27 9.20
CA VAL A 50 -1.29 7.51 8.59
C VAL A 50 -1.24 8.59 9.67
N ASN A 51 -0.09 9.23 9.89
CA ASN A 51 0.02 10.34 10.87
C ASN A 51 -0.47 9.96 12.28
N GLY A 52 -0.16 8.73 12.70
CA GLY A 52 -0.58 8.17 13.99
C GLY A 52 -2.05 7.70 14.04
N GLU A 53 -2.84 7.94 13.00
CA GLU A 53 -4.23 7.49 12.91
C GLU A 53 -4.36 6.12 12.23
N CYS A 54 -4.88 5.12 12.95
CA CYS A 54 -5.18 3.81 12.37
C CYS A 54 -6.34 3.93 11.36
N VAL A 55 -6.05 3.70 10.08
CA VAL A 55 -7.03 3.72 8.99
C VAL A 55 -7.50 2.32 8.59
N HIS A 56 -6.69 1.29 8.91
CA HIS A 56 -6.94 -0.09 8.49
C HIS A 56 -8.34 -0.61 8.85
N ASN A 57 -8.80 -0.31 10.06
CA ASN A 57 -10.08 -0.76 10.59
C ASN A 57 -11.18 0.31 10.50
N LYS A 58 -10.92 1.46 9.86
CA LYS A 58 -11.87 2.57 9.76
C LYS A 58 -12.48 2.72 8.37
N VAL A 59 -11.74 2.34 7.33
CA VAL A 59 -12.17 2.51 5.94
C VAL A 59 -11.90 1.25 5.13
N SER A 60 -12.65 1.08 4.03
CA SER A 60 -12.54 -0.05 3.12
C SER A 60 -11.16 -0.12 2.46
N PHE A 61 -10.78 -1.31 1.99
CA PHE A 61 -9.52 -1.50 1.25
C PHE A 61 -9.39 -0.54 0.07
N ALA A 62 -10.44 -0.39 -0.75
CA ALA A 62 -10.46 0.55 -1.86
C ALA A 62 -10.11 1.98 -1.42
N LYS A 63 -10.70 2.45 -0.31
CA LYS A 63 -10.39 3.77 0.23
C LYS A 63 -8.95 3.87 0.74
N ARG A 64 -8.41 2.79 1.32
CA ARG A 64 -7.00 2.72 1.72
C ARG A 64 -6.06 2.77 0.51
N GLN A 65 -6.44 2.19 -0.63
CA GLN A 65 -5.66 2.31 -1.87
C GLN A 65 -5.64 3.76 -2.40
N GLU A 66 -6.78 4.47 -2.35
CA GLU A 66 -6.83 5.89 -2.72
C GLU A 66 -5.93 6.75 -1.82
N ILE A 67 -6.00 6.52 -0.51
CA ILE A 67 -5.15 7.20 0.48
C ILE A 67 -3.69 6.92 0.15
N LEU A 68 -3.32 5.65 -0.02
CA LEU A 68 -1.94 5.24 -0.32
C LEU A 68 -1.41 5.87 -1.61
N ALA A 69 -2.20 5.87 -2.69
CA ALA A 69 -1.80 6.48 -3.96
C ALA A 69 -1.57 7.99 -3.83
N SER A 70 -2.48 8.70 -3.15
CA SER A 70 -2.36 10.15 -2.91
C SER A 70 -1.13 10.46 -2.06
N LEU A 71 -0.92 9.66 -1.02
CA LEU A 71 0.18 9.74 -0.07
C LEU A 71 1.53 9.62 -0.79
N LEU A 72 1.72 8.58 -1.61
CA LEU A 72 2.97 8.40 -2.35
C LEU A 72 3.16 9.48 -3.42
N ALA A 73 2.10 9.90 -4.12
CA ALA A 73 2.20 10.91 -5.16
C ALA A 73 2.60 12.30 -4.63
N GLU A 74 2.16 12.66 -3.43
CA GLU A 74 2.37 13.99 -2.88
C GLU A 74 3.79 14.19 -2.34
N PHE A 75 4.41 13.15 -1.78
CA PHE A 75 5.63 13.36 -0.98
C PHE A 75 6.70 12.28 -1.07
N HIS A 76 6.53 11.26 -1.91
CA HIS A 76 7.60 10.31 -2.18
C HIS A 76 8.34 10.67 -3.48
N GLN A 77 9.67 10.61 -3.46
CA GLN A 77 10.51 10.66 -4.66
C GLN A 77 11.32 9.37 -4.78
N PRO A 78 11.27 8.66 -5.92
CA PRO A 78 11.87 7.34 -6.09
C PRO A 78 13.39 7.39 -6.39
N ASP A 79 14.15 8.21 -5.67
CA ASP A 79 15.60 8.40 -5.91
C ASP A 79 16.47 7.34 -5.20
N LEU A 80 16.18 7.07 -3.92
CA LEU A 80 16.93 6.10 -3.12
C LEU A 80 16.29 4.70 -3.12
N THR A 81 15.12 4.59 -2.51
CA THR A 81 14.26 3.40 -2.53
C THR A 81 12.92 3.80 -3.12
N ALA A 82 12.47 3.10 -4.15
CA ALA A 82 11.18 3.34 -4.76
C ALA A 82 10.07 2.60 -4.02
N LEU A 83 9.07 3.35 -3.54
CA LEU A 83 7.77 2.84 -3.13
C LEU A 83 6.80 2.99 -4.30
N THR A 84 6.22 1.87 -4.73
CA THR A 84 5.18 1.87 -5.78
C THR A 84 3.88 1.33 -5.22
N THR A 85 2.75 1.71 -5.83
CA THR A 85 1.46 1.14 -5.48
C THR A 85 1.32 -0.28 -6.03
N ILE A 86 0.29 -1.00 -5.58
CA ILE A 86 -0.07 -2.31 -6.12
C ILE A 86 -0.38 -2.27 -7.63
N GLY A 87 -0.94 -1.17 -8.14
CA GLY A 87 -1.26 -1.00 -9.57
C GLY A 87 -0.04 -0.82 -10.46
N ASP A 88 1.06 -0.31 -9.90
CA ASP A 88 2.33 -0.10 -10.60
C ASP A 88 3.30 -1.28 -10.44
N ALA A 89 2.90 -2.31 -9.69
CA ALA A 89 3.74 -3.48 -9.46
C ALA A 89 3.93 -4.28 -10.77
N PRO A 90 5.11 -4.88 -11.00
CA PRO A 90 5.30 -5.82 -12.10
C PRO A 90 4.24 -6.93 -12.07
N ALA A 91 3.71 -7.32 -13.24
CA ALA A 91 2.64 -8.32 -13.32
C ALA A 91 2.99 -9.68 -12.71
N ASN A 92 4.29 -9.99 -12.57
CA ASN A 92 4.80 -11.21 -11.95
C ASN A 92 5.23 -11.03 -10.48
N ALA A 93 4.97 -9.86 -9.88
CA ALA A 93 5.27 -9.63 -8.48
C ALA A 93 4.41 -10.52 -7.58
N LEU A 94 5.06 -11.25 -6.67
CA LEU A 94 4.38 -12.05 -5.65
C LEU A 94 3.84 -11.13 -4.55
N LEU A 95 2.67 -10.56 -4.80
CA LEU A 95 1.95 -9.74 -3.83
C LEU A 95 1.08 -10.63 -2.96
N ARG A 96 0.87 -10.24 -1.69
CA ARG A 96 0.10 -11.06 -0.73
C ARG A 96 -1.36 -11.26 -1.15
N GLY A 97 -1.93 -10.34 -1.92
CA GLY A 97 -3.30 -10.40 -2.43
C GLY A 97 -4.03 -9.06 -2.40
N TYR A 98 -5.30 -9.10 -2.78
CA TYR A 98 -6.24 -8.01 -2.95
C TYR A 98 -7.47 -8.27 -2.10
N GLU A 99 -8.10 -7.22 -1.58
CA GLU A 99 -9.33 -7.33 -0.81
C GLU A 99 -10.46 -6.62 -1.55
N SER A 100 -11.50 -7.36 -1.94
CA SER A 100 -12.69 -6.84 -2.61
C SER A 100 -13.91 -6.91 -1.71
N TYR A 101 -14.79 -5.92 -1.83
CA TYR A 101 -16.05 -5.83 -1.12
C TYR A 101 -17.17 -5.69 -2.15
N ASP A 102 -18.33 -6.28 -1.88
CA ASP A 102 -19.55 -5.94 -2.63
C ASP A 102 -20.20 -4.67 -2.02
N ASP A 103 -21.23 -4.14 -2.69
CA ASP A 103 -21.93 -2.94 -2.23
C ASP A 103 -22.97 -3.20 -1.13
N MET A 104 -23.11 -4.44 -0.64
CA MET A 104 -24.11 -4.79 0.37
C MET A 104 -23.60 -4.47 1.78
N PRO A 105 -24.32 -3.65 2.57
CA PRO A 105 -23.94 -3.37 3.94
C PRO A 105 -23.85 -4.64 4.81
N GLY A 106 -22.69 -4.86 5.42
CA GLY A 106 -22.44 -6.00 6.31
C GLY A 106 -21.97 -7.28 5.61
N SER A 107 -21.74 -7.25 4.29
CA SER A 107 -21.08 -8.34 3.58
C SER A 107 -19.61 -8.49 4.02
N MET A 108 -19.07 -9.71 3.89
CA MET A 108 -17.67 -9.98 4.16
C MET A 108 -16.83 -9.67 2.92
N GLY A 109 -15.73 -8.94 3.11
CA GLY A 109 -14.72 -8.79 2.08
C GLY A 109 -14.11 -10.14 1.69
N VAL A 110 -13.81 -10.32 0.41
CA VAL A 110 -13.12 -11.49 -0.12
C VAL A 110 -11.66 -11.12 -0.35
N PHE A 111 -10.75 -11.91 0.22
CA PHE A 111 -9.32 -11.79 -0.05
C PHE A 111 -8.92 -12.74 -1.18
N THR A 112 -8.32 -12.22 -2.24
CA THR A 112 -7.87 -13.00 -3.40
C THR A 112 -6.38 -12.78 -3.64
N GLU A 113 -5.65 -13.82 -4.03
CA GLU A 113 -4.23 -13.67 -4.40
C GLU A 113 -4.03 -12.93 -5.72
N GLN A 114 -5.06 -12.95 -6.58
CA GLN A 114 -5.09 -12.28 -7.87
C GLN A 114 -5.91 -10.99 -7.81
N PRO A 115 -5.58 -9.97 -8.62
CA PRO A 115 -6.42 -8.79 -8.75
C PRO A 115 -7.84 -9.20 -9.16
N PRO A 116 -8.89 -8.48 -8.69
CA PRO A 116 -10.24 -8.74 -9.16
C PRO A 116 -10.25 -8.62 -10.68
N LEU A 117 -10.87 -9.59 -11.36
CA LEU A 117 -11.11 -9.50 -12.80
C LEU A 117 -11.92 -8.23 -13.03
N VAL A 118 -11.31 -7.21 -13.63
CA VAL A 118 -12.08 -6.09 -14.18
C VAL A 118 -13.04 -6.74 -15.17
N PRO A 119 -14.35 -6.44 -15.14
CA PRO A 119 -15.24 -6.88 -16.20
C PRO A 119 -14.77 -6.20 -17.49
N GLU A 120 -13.88 -6.86 -18.24
CA GLU A 120 -13.64 -6.50 -19.62
C GLU A 120 -14.98 -6.68 -20.32
N HIS A 121 -15.58 -5.56 -20.73
CA HIS A 121 -16.71 -5.45 -21.67
C HIS A 121 -17.43 -6.79 -21.86
N LEU A 122 -18.43 -7.06 -21.02
CA LEU A 122 -19.45 -8.02 -21.41
C LEU A 122 -19.94 -7.54 -22.78
N PRO A 123 -19.82 -8.34 -23.87
CA PRO A 123 -20.40 -7.96 -25.13
C PRO A 123 -21.88 -7.72 -24.87
N ASP A 124 -22.40 -6.58 -25.31
CA ASP A 124 -23.82 -6.28 -25.22
C ASP A 124 -24.58 -7.49 -25.78
N GLU A 125 -25.37 -8.15 -24.94
CA GLU A 125 -26.20 -9.27 -25.39
C GLU A 125 -27.21 -8.72 -26.41
N GLU A 126 -27.08 -9.17 -27.68
CA GLU A 126 -28.03 -8.90 -28.77
C GLU A 126 -29.40 -9.57 -28.54
#